data_AF-A0A075GV49-F1
#
_entry.id   AF-A0A075GV49-F1
#
_cell.length_a   1.000
_cell.length_b   1.000
_cell.length_c   1.000
_cell.angle_alpha   90.00
_cell.angle_beta   90.00
_cell.angle_gamma   90.00
#
_symmetry.space_group_name_H-M   'P 1'
#
loop_
_entity.id
_entity.type
_entity.pdbx_description
1 polymer ?
#
loop_
_entity_poly.entity_id
_entity_poly.type
_entity_poly.pdbx_seq_one_letter_code
_entity_poly.pdbx_strand_id
1 'polypeptide(L)'
;MDQSIKLRQTVDTLFGSGVSKFLPKNFEIKESKKTGRIRSVFDKEKLLLTSRSDGGLAITIHCAKLFLKSKKFQENCLQIDKESKDFVENGKSVFCGHVTSCGKNIKIGSDVPVLYKNQVLGVGKSVLSSKMIMSQNRGVAVKIR
;
A
#
# COMPACT_ATOMS: atom_id res chain seq x y z
N MET A 1 -6.72 21.42 13.29
CA MET A 1 -6.98 20.80 11.97
C MET A 1 -7.66 19.47 12.22
N ASP A 2 -8.80 19.20 11.60
CA ASP A 2 -9.50 17.92 11.73
C ASP A 2 -8.59 16.77 11.26
N GLN A 3 -8.41 15.76 12.11
CA GLN A 3 -7.56 14.59 11.83
C GLN A 3 -8.08 13.80 10.63
N SER A 4 -9.40 13.81 10.39
CA SER A 4 -10.00 13.24 9.19
C SER A 4 -9.51 13.93 7.92
N ILE A 5 -9.46 15.27 7.91
CA ILE A 5 -8.94 16.04 6.78
C ILE A 5 -7.45 15.73 6.58
N LYS A 6 -6.67 15.73 7.66
CA LYS A 6 -5.23 15.42 7.62
C LYS A 6 -4.97 14.02 7.04
N LEU A 7 -5.75 13.03 7.46
CA LEU A 7 -5.66 11.66 6.93
C LEU A 7 -5.93 11.64 5.43
N ARG A 8 -7.03 12.26 4.99
CA ARG A 8 -7.43 12.27 3.58
C ARG A 8 -6.35 12.90 2.70
N GLN A 9 -5.82 14.05 3.12
CA GLN A 9 -4.71 14.71 2.44
C GLN A 9 -3.47 13.81 2.38
N THR A 10 -3.12 13.14 3.49
CA THR A 10 -1.98 12.22 3.53
C THR A 10 -2.16 11.05 2.55
N VAL A 11 -3.35 10.44 2.51
CA VAL A 11 -3.68 9.36 1.57
C VAL A 11 -3.55 9.83 0.12
N ASP A 12 -4.10 11.01 -0.20
CA ASP A 12 -4.04 11.55 -1.56
C ASP A 12 -2.60 11.93 -1.97
N THR A 13 -1.78 12.42 -1.03
CA THR A 13 -0.37 12.72 -1.28
C THR A 13 0.44 11.45 -1.52
N LEU A 14 0.23 10.39 -0.73
CA LEU A 14 1.04 9.17 -0.81
C LEU A 14 0.62 8.27 -1.97
N PHE A 15 -0.68 8.19 -2.27
CA PHE A 15 -1.21 7.21 -3.20
C PHE A 15 -1.90 7.83 -4.43
N GLY A 16 -1.99 9.15 -4.49
CA GLY A 16 -2.54 9.89 -5.62
C GLY A 16 -3.89 10.55 -5.32
N SER A 17 -4.14 11.68 -5.98
CA SER A 17 -5.33 12.50 -5.77
C SER A 17 -6.64 11.73 -5.95
N GLY A 18 -7.53 11.85 -4.98
CA GLY A 18 -8.87 11.25 -4.98
C GLY A 18 -8.92 9.82 -4.48
N VAL A 19 -7.80 9.21 -4.06
CA VAL A 19 -7.78 7.89 -3.43
C VAL A 19 -8.49 7.93 -2.07
N SER A 20 -8.37 9.03 -1.33
CA SER A 20 -9.01 9.22 -0.03
C SER A 20 -10.54 9.14 -0.06
N LYS A 21 -11.17 9.31 -1.23
CA LYS A 21 -12.62 9.14 -1.43
C LYS A 21 -13.08 7.69 -1.20
N PHE A 22 -12.18 6.73 -1.31
CA PHE A 22 -12.46 5.31 -1.09
C PHE A 22 -12.29 4.87 0.37
N LEU A 23 -11.88 5.79 1.25
CA LEU A 23 -12.02 5.55 2.69
C LEU A 23 -13.52 5.40 3.04
N PRO A 24 -13.89 4.51 3.97
CA PRO A 24 -15.26 4.37 4.45
C PRO A 24 -15.81 5.70 4.98
N LYS A 25 -17.14 5.85 5.01
CA LYS A 25 -17.76 7.08 5.57
C LYS A 25 -17.51 7.20 7.08
N ASN A 26 -17.60 6.07 7.80
CA ASN A 26 -17.52 6.02 9.26
C ASN A 26 -16.30 5.23 9.71
N PHE A 27 -15.09 5.76 9.46
CA PHE A 27 -13.86 5.16 10.00
C PHE A 27 -13.55 5.74 11.39
N GLU A 28 -12.91 4.93 12.22
CA GLU A 28 -12.40 5.35 13.53
C GLU A 28 -10.90 5.68 13.42
N ILE A 29 -10.49 6.82 13.99
CA ILE A 29 -9.07 7.17 14.14
C ILE A 29 -8.66 6.88 15.59
N LYS A 30 -7.65 6.02 15.76
CA LYS A 30 -6.93 5.87 17.03
C LYS A 30 -5.68 6.73 17.02
N GLU A 31 -5.57 7.61 18.01
CA GLU A 31 -4.45 8.53 18.17
C GLU A 31 -3.44 8.06 19.22
N SER A 32 -2.21 8.51 19.06
CA SER A 32 -1.18 8.38 20.09
C SER A 32 -1.53 9.24 21.30
N LYS A 33 -1.72 8.61 22.47
CA LYS A 33 -1.95 9.32 23.74
C LYS A 33 -0.83 10.33 24.08
N LYS A 34 0.40 10.06 23.64
CA LYS A 34 1.57 10.91 23.92
C LYS A 34 1.67 12.13 23.00
N THR A 35 1.26 11.99 21.73
CA THR A 35 1.57 13.01 20.70
C THR A 35 0.35 13.53 19.95
N GLY A 36 -0.85 13.00 20.17
CA GLY A 36 -2.07 13.37 19.42
C GLY A 36 -1.96 13.10 17.91
N ARG A 37 -1.05 12.20 17.50
CA ARG A 37 -0.86 11.85 16.09
C ARG A 37 -1.70 10.64 15.74
N ILE A 38 -2.26 10.62 14.54
CA ILE A 38 -2.94 9.44 13.96
C ILE A 38 -1.99 8.25 14.07
N ARG A 39 -2.41 7.21 14.80
CA ARG A 39 -1.66 5.96 14.92
C ARG A 39 -2.24 4.91 13.99
N SER A 40 -3.55 4.73 14.01
CA SER A 40 -4.22 3.70 13.21
C SER A 40 -5.63 4.12 12.85
N VAL A 41 -6.12 3.62 11.73
CA VAL A 41 -7.46 3.91 11.19
C VAL A 41 -8.18 2.61 10.95
N PHE A 42 -9.45 2.53 11.36
CA PHE A 42 -10.25 1.31 11.31
C PHE A 42 -11.56 1.54 10.55
N ASP A 43 -11.98 0.53 9.78
CA ASP A 43 -13.35 0.39 9.29
C ASP A 43 -14.10 -0.55 10.23
N LYS A 44 -14.91 0.01 11.13
CA LYS A 44 -15.44 -0.72 12.29
C LYS A 44 -14.29 -1.35 13.08
N GLU A 45 -14.18 -2.68 13.09
CA GLU A 45 -13.11 -3.41 13.78
C GLU A 45 -11.92 -3.76 12.88
N LYS A 46 -12.03 -3.54 11.57
CA LYS A 46 -10.99 -3.92 10.60
C LYS A 46 -9.96 -2.82 10.44
N LEU A 47 -8.69 -3.13 10.69
CA LEU A 47 -7.59 -2.19 10.47
C LEU A 47 -7.48 -1.85 8.98
N LEU A 48 -7.51 -0.55 8.67
CA LEU A 48 -7.26 -0.03 7.32
C LEU A 48 -5.79 0.30 7.14
N LEU A 49 -5.24 1.10 8.03
CA LEU A 49 -3.87 1.56 7.94
C LEU A 49 -3.30 2.01 9.28
N THR A 50 -1.99 2.02 9.35
CA THR A 50 -1.21 2.53 10.49
C THR A 50 -0.25 3.60 9.99
N SER A 51 -0.13 4.71 10.73
CA SER A 51 0.87 5.73 10.42
C SER A 51 2.26 5.24 10.83
N ARG A 52 3.24 5.44 9.96
CA ARG A 52 4.64 5.13 10.22
C ARG A 52 5.39 6.36 10.72
N SER A 53 6.46 6.13 11.46
CA SER A 53 7.34 7.19 11.98
C SER A 53 8.03 7.99 10.86
N ASP A 54 8.20 7.40 9.67
CA ASP A 54 8.79 8.05 8.50
C ASP A 54 7.77 8.83 7.64
N GLY A 55 6.56 9.06 8.16
CA GLY A 55 5.50 9.78 7.46
C GLY A 55 4.75 8.96 6.42
N GLY A 56 5.16 7.70 6.19
CA GLY A 56 4.42 6.76 5.36
C GLY A 56 3.16 6.21 6.04
N LEU A 57 2.33 5.52 5.25
CA LEU A 57 1.21 4.73 5.76
C LEU A 57 1.48 3.26 5.47
N ALA A 58 1.24 2.42 6.48
CA ALA A 58 1.20 0.98 6.37
C ALA A 58 -0.26 0.54 6.19
N ILE A 59 -0.72 0.38 4.95
CA ILE A 59 -2.07 -0.06 4.62
C ILE A 59 -2.20 -1.58 4.73
N THR A 60 -3.41 -2.06 4.98
CA THR A 60 -3.73 -3.49 4.98
C THR A 60 -4.23 -3.94 3.61
N ILE A 61 -4.29 -5.26 3.38
CA ILE A 61 -4.95 -5.84 2.20
C ILE A 61 -6.39 -5.33 2.07
N HIS A 62 -7.11 -5.18 3.20
CA HIS A 62 -8.47 -4.65 3.20
C HIS A 62 -8.54 -3.21 2.66
N CYS A 63 -7.65 -2.34 3.12
CA CYS A 63 -7.55 -0.96 2.64
C CYS A 63 -7.12 -0.89 1.17
N ALA A 64 -6.13 -1.70 0.77
CA ALA A 64 -5.70 -1.79 -0.62
C ALA A 64 -6.85 -2.20 -1.57
N LYS A 65 -7.71 -3.15 -1.16
CA LYS A 65 -8.91 -3.55 -1.92
C LYS A 65 -9.90 -2.39 -2.10
N LEU A 66 -10.07 -1.53 -1.08
CA LEU A 66 -10.90 -0.33 -1.20
C LEU A 66 -10.30 0.66 -2.18
N PHE A 67 -9.00 0.92 -2.07
CA PHE A 67 -8.29 1.90 -2.88
C PHE A 67 -8.10 1.46 -4.34
N LEU A 68 -8.08 0.15 -4.64
CA LEU A 68 -7.90 -0.40 -5.99
C LEU A 68 -8.97 0.04 -7.00
N LYS A 69 -10.12 0.53 -6.50
CA LYS A 69 -11.16 1.18 -7.30
C LYS A 69 -10.71 2.49 -7.96
N SER A 70 -9.63 3.10 -7.46
CA SER A 70 -9.01 4.29 -8.04
C SER A 70 -7.97 3.91 -9.10
N LYS A 71 -8.12 4.46 -10.31
CA LYS A 71 -7.09 4.37 -11.35
C LYS A 71 -5.75 4.96 -10.90
N LYS A 72 -5.77 6.01 -10.07
CA LYS A 72 -4.55 6.61 -9.51
C LYS A 72 -3.86 5.66 -8.52
N PHE A 73 -4.63 4.93 -7.73
CA PHE A 73 -4.06 3.96 -6.79
C PHE A 73 -3.36 2.80 -7.49
N GLN A 74 -3.89 2.36 -8.65
CA GLN A 74 -3.28 1.29 -9.45
C GLN A 74 -1.84 1.62 -9.87
N GLU A 75 -1.47 2.90 -9.99
CA GLU A 75 -0.09 3.34 -10.27
C GLU A 75 0.87 3.12 -9.08
N ASN A 76 0.38 2.72 -7.91
CA ASN A 76 1.18 2.32 -6.74
C ASN A 76 1.20 0.80 -6.52
N CYS A 77 0.59 0.03 -7.43
CA CYS A 77 0.49 -1.42 -7.32
C CYS A 77 1.51 -2.12 -8.22
N LEU A 78 1.81 -3.38 -7.89
CA LEU A 78 2.72 -4.23 -8.65
C LEU A 78 1.98 -5.52 -9.03
N GLN A 79 2.13 -6.00 -10.26
CA GLN A 79 1.62 -7.30 -10.72
C GLN A 79 2.74 -8.33 -10.76
N ILE A 80 2.42 -9.55 -10.35
CA ILE A 80 3.35 -10.69 -10.39
C ILE A 80 2.89 -11.77 -11.36
N ASP A 81 3.78 -12.69 -11.68
CA ASP A 81 3.48 -13.91 -12.42
C ASP A 81 2.67 -14.92 -11.60
N LYS A 82 2.31 -16.05 -12.23
CA LYS A 82 1.57 -17.12 -11.56
C LYS A 82 2.43 -17.88 -10.55
N GLU A 83 3.72 -18.05 -10.83
CA GLU A 83 4.64 -18.90 -10.06
C GLU A 83 4.89 -18.35 -8.66
N SER A 84 4.93 -17.03 -8.54
CA SER A 84 5.15 -16.32 -7.27
C SER A 84 3.89 -16.13 -6.41
N LYS A 85 2.70 -16.44 -6.94
CA LYS A 85 1.41 -16.21 -6.27
C LYS A 85 1.36 -16.79 -4.86
N ASP A 86 1.61 -18.09 -4.73
CA ASP A 86 1.46 -18.80 -3.45
C ASP A 86 2.51 -18.36 -2.44
N PHE A 87 3.69 -17.95 -2.89
CA PHE A 87 4.73 -17.40 -2.03
C PHE A 87 4.29 -16.08 -1.41
N VAL A 88 3.70 -15.18 -2.21
CA VAL A 88 3.23 -13.88 -1.73
C VAL A 88 2.03 -14.03 -0.78
N GLU A 89 1.10 -14.94 -1.07
CA GLU A 89 -0.02 -15.26 -0.16
C GLU A 89 0.47 -15.79 1.20
N ASN A 90 1.61 -16.49 1.21
CA ASN A 90 2.29 -16.95 2.43
C ASN A 90 3.24 -15.90 3.05
N GLY A 91 3.14 -14.63 2.63
CA GLY A 91 3.91 -13.52 3.21
C GLY A 91 5.37 -13.46 2.78
N LYS A 92 5.79 -14.22 1.75
CA LYS A 92 7.16 -14.16 1.23
C LYS A 92 7.35 -12.91 0.38
N SER A 93 8.60 -12.43 0.33
CA SER A 93 8.95 -11.23 -0.44
C SER A 93 8.83 -11.46 -1.95
N VAL A 94 8.52 -10.38 -2.68
CA VAL A 94 8.48 -10.38 -4.15
C VAL A 94 9.87 -10.09 -4.69
N PHE A 95 10.33 -10.90 -5.64
CA PHE A 95 11.59 -10.68 -6.35
C PHE A 95 11.34 -10.03 -7.71
N CYS A 96 12.29 -9.22 -8.18
CA CYS A 96 12.16 -8.46 -9.44
C CYS A 96 11.87 -9.36 -10.65
N GLY A 97 12.48 -10.56 -10.72
CA GLY A 97 12.27 -11.50 -11.82
C GLY A 97 10.84 -12.02 -11.98
N HIS A 98 10.00 -11.90 -10.94
CA HIS A 98 8.59 -12.33 -10.96
C HIS A 98 7.61 -11.19 -11.21
N VAL A 99 8.11 -9.95 -11.42
CA VAL A 99 7.27 -8.78 -11.62
C VAL A 99 6.90 -8.65 -13.09
N THR A 100 5.61 -8.72 -13.40
CA THR A 100 5.10 -8.60 -14.78
C THR A 100 4.73 -7.16 -15.14
N SER A 101 4.36 -6.35 -14.16
CA SER A 101 4.08 -4.94 -14.32
C SER A 101 4.30 -4.19 -13.01
N CYS A 102 4.81 -2.97 -13.09
CA CYS A 102 5.05 -2.13 -11.91
C CYS A 102 4.43 -0.75 -12.14
N GLY A 103 3.59 -0.31 -11.20
CA GLY A 103 3.08 1.05 -11.18
C GLY A 103 4.20 2.09 -11.06
N LYS A 104 4.07 3.20 -11.80
CA LYS A 104 5.11 4.24 -11.89
C LYS A 104 5.30 5.07 -10.62
N ASN A 105 4.32 5.07 -9.70
CA ASN A 105 4.38 5.83 -8.45
C ASN A 105 5.05 5.04 -7.31
N ILE A 106 5.45 3.80 -7.55
CA ILE A 106 6.19 2.99 -6.59
C ILE A 106 7.58 3.61 -6.36
N LYS A 107 7.77 4.11 -5.14
CA LYS A 107 9.02 4.70 -4.65
C LYS A 107 9.66 3.79 -3.61
N ILE A 108 10.96 3.92 -3.40
CA ILE A 108 11.68 3.23 -2.33
C ILE A 108 10.99 3.55 -1.00
N GLY A 109 10.65 2.52 -0.24
CA GLY A 109 10.00 2.62 1.06
C GLY A 109 8.49 2.90 1.06
N SER A 110 7.89 3.12 -0.12
CA SER A 110 6.43 3.21 -0.28
C SER A 110 5.76 1.89 0.04
N ASP A 111 4.47 1.96 0.34
CA ASP A 111 3.64 0.78 0.59
C ASP A 111 2.97 0.36 -0.72
N VAL A 112 3.14 -0.92 -1.07
CA VAL A 112 2.87 -1.46 -2.39
C VAL A 112 1.93 -2.66 -2.26
N PRO A 113 0.70 -2.56 -2.77
CA PRO A 113 -0.14 -3.71 -3.02
C PRO A 113 0.45 -4.58 -4.13
N VAL A 114 0.51 -5.88 -3.87
CA VAL A 114 0.95 -6.89 -4.82
C VAL A 114 -0.26 -7.63 -5.35
N LEU A 115 -0.39 -7.66 -6.67
CA LEU A 115 -1.56 -8.11 -7.40
C LEU A 115 -1.24 -9.34 -8.25
N TYR A 116 -2.23 -10.22 -8.38
CA TYR A 116 -2.30 -11.21 -9.45
C TYR A 116 -3.71 -11.18 -10.02
N LYS A 117 -3.84 -11.01 -11.35
CA LYS A 117 -5.14 -10.86 -12.02
C LYS A 117 -6.06 -9.84 -11.34
N ASN A 118 -5.49 -8.70 -10.93
CA ASN A 118 -6.18 -7.61 -10.22
C ASN A 118 -6.73 -7.98 -8.82
N GLN A 119 -6.33 -9.11 -8.25
CA GLN A 119 -6.61 -9.47 -6.87
C GLN A 119 -5.42 -9.10 -5.99
N VAL A 120 -5.67 -8.41 -4.87
CA VAL A 120 -4.65 -8.08 -3.88
C VAL A 120 -4.28 -9.34 -3.10
N LEU A 121 -3.06 -9.83 -3.29
CA LEU A 121 -2.50 -10.98 -2.58
C LEU A 121 -1.84 -10.56 -1.25
N GLY A 122 -1.15 -9.43 -1.28
CA GLY A 122 -0.38 -8.93 -0.14
C GLY A 122 -0.10 -7.44 -0.26
N VAL A 123 0.42 -6.86 0.81
CA VAL A 123 0.88 -5.48 0.85
C VAL A 123 2.24 -5.46 1.52
N GLY A 124 3.20 -4.73 0.96
CA GLY A 124 4.55 -4.69 1.48
C GLY A 124 5.27 -3.39 1.22
N LYS A 125 6.45 -3.25 1.82
CA LYS A 125 7.30 -2.07 1.64
C LYS A 125 8.20 -2.29 0.42
N SER A 126 8.19 -1.35 -0.53
CA SER A 126 9.09 -1.39 -1.67
C SER A 126 10.54 -1.22 -1.23
N VAL A 127 11.42 -2.10 -1.71
CA VAL A 127 12.88 -1.99 -1.53
C VAL A 127 13.49 -1.15 -2.65
N LEU A 128 12.89 -1.21 -3.84
CA LEU A 128 13.37 -0.57 -5.05
C LEU A 128 12.34 0.42 -5.60
N SER A 129 12.77 1.32 -6.49
CA SER A 129 11.84 2.17 -7.24
C SER A 129 11.22 1.41 -8.42
N SER A 130 10.09 1.88 -8.95
CA SER A 130 9.47 1.32 -10.14
C SER A 130 10.46 1.11 -11.30
N LYS A 131 11.30 2.12 -11.60
CA LYS A 131 12.31 2.04 -12.65
C LYS A 131 13.33 0.92 -12.41
N MET A 132 13.78 0.78 -11.16
CA MET A 132 14.76 -0.25 -10.79
C MET A 132 14.15 -1.66 -10.82
N ILE A 133 12.91 -1.82 -10.34
CA ILE A 133 12.19 -3.09 -10.38
C ILE A 133 12.06 -3.56 -11.82
N MET A 134 11.67 -2.68 -12.73
CA MET A 134 11.49 -3.01 -14.15
C MET A 134 12.80 -3.21 -14.92
N SER A 135 13.94 -2.73 -14.40
CA SER A 135 15.25 -2.86 -15.05
C SER A 135 16.08 -4.04 -14.53
N GLN A 136 15.56 -4.84 -13.60
CA GLN A 136 16.31 -5.90 -12.93
C GLN A 136 15.55 -7.23 -12.96
N ASN A 137 16.29 -8.32 -13.16
CA ASN A 137 15.74 -9.69 -13.10
C ASN A 137 16.06 -10.42 -11.78
N ARG A 138 16.75 -9.75 -10.85
CA ARG A 138 17.20 -10.32 -9.57
C ARG A 138 17.07 -9.30 -8.44
N GLY A 139 17.02 -9.80 -7.21
CA GLY A 139 16.87 -8.99 -6.01
C GLY A 139 15.42 -8.85 -5.56
N VAL A 140 15.23 -8.36 -4.34
CA VAL A 140 13.91 -8.19 -3.71
C VAL A 140 13.31 -6.86 -4.16
N ALA A 141 12.12 -6.91 -4.76
CA ALA A 141 11.33 -5.75 -5.15
C ALA A 141 10.52 -5.21 -3.95
N VAL A 142 9.78 -6.08 -3.27
CA VAL A 142 8.86 -5.72 -2.18
C VAL A 142 8.98 -6.72 -1.02
N LYS A 143 9.14 -6.22 0.20
CA LYS A 143 9.06 -7.02 1.43
C LYS A 143 7.63 -7.02 1.96
N ILE A 144 6.94 -8.16 1.85
CA ILE A 144 5.57 -8.34 2.35
C ILE A 144 5.53 -8.26 3.89
N ARG A 145 4.41 -7.75 4.42
CA ARG A 145 4.14 -7.54 5.85
C ARG A 145 2.96 -8.37 6.32
#